data_AF-A0A5C1QE10-F1
#
_entry.id   AF-A0A5C1QE10-F1
#
_cell.length_a   1.000
_cell.length_b   1.000
_cell.length_c   1.000
_cell.angle_alpha   90.00
_cell.angle_beta   90.00
_cell.angle_gamma   90.00
#
_symmetry.space_group_name_H-M   'P 1'
#
loop_
_entity.id
_entity.type
_entity.pdbx_description
1 polymer ?
#
loop_
_entity_poly.entity_id
_entity_poly.type
_entity_poly.pdbx_seq_one_letter_code
_entity_poly.pdbx_strand_id
1 'polypeptide(L)'
;MMIKKIFAVLLPTLLLSCTAKLDNLNTIDKNWEYKLGQEHEYYTSISETDFKPLANLDNLERLLPKQEGFIWIRNSFEIPKHLISKDISLLLGRITMADKTYLNGQFLGEGGNFPPQFFSNWNQFRYFPIPRTSILSNRKNVLLIKIYVAGEGSVTGDLILDQRDIVEKIYEKQELLNSNINIIISAILLVIAAYYFSIYFKRKSDKENLYFAVLSISTSIYLTNFFITKIPGFGDWELSYIFFQKIIFISVFISTYAFVGYIRTFLYIEKVKWQIILTKMVLFIPSIILLFPREYITLRTITNYLQLLIIIPLIQSIYYIFKSVLNKNSDTKILLLGISPFIFTVFFDLIVHQVLKFKVQKGDMLLLYSDCITEATNSSNLEYGVEGLIKSLETFKGNNPEKMIEHITSVFNKFIEDNPLKDDLTIIALGKI
;
A
#
# COMPACT_ATOMS: atom_id res chain seq x y z
N MET A 1 44.85 -6.92 -13.53
CA MET A 1 44.01 -7.95 -14.18
C MET A 1 42.91 -8.34 -13.20
N MET A 2 41.68 -8.45 -13.68
CA MET A 2 40.39 -8.24 -12.98
C MET A 2 40.20 -8.94 -11.62
N ILE A 3 39.96 -8.13 -10.58
CA ILE A 3 39.11 -8.49 -9.44
C ILE A 3 37.67 -8.35 -9.93
N LYS A 4 37.04 -9.48 -10.31
CA LYS A 4 35.61 -9.51 -10.65
C LYS A 4 34.81 -9.21 -9.38
N LYS A 5 34.22 -8.02 -9.37
CA LYS A 5 33.26 -7.53 -8.38
C LYS A 5 32.07 -8.48 -8.30
N ILE A 6 31.93 -9.17 -7.19
CA ILE A 6 30.65 -9.73 -6.74
C ILE A 6 29.92 -8.55 -6.08
N PHE A 7 29.17 -7.77 -6.88
CA PHE A 7 28.09 -6.96 -6.35
C PHE A 7 26.88 -7.90 -6.23
N ALA A 8 26.85 -8.64 -5.12
CA ALA A 8 25.61 -9.20 -4.63
C ALA A 8 24.75 -8.02 -4.16
N VAL A 9 24.01 -7.42 -5.09
CA VAL A 9 22.81 -6.69 -4.70
C VAL A 9 21.93 -7.75 -4.07
N LEU A 10 21.87 -7.72 -2.73
CA LEU A 10 20.79 -8.33 -1.97
C LEU A 10 19.49 -7.70 -2.49
N LEU A 11 18.97 -8.29 -3.57
CA LEU A 11 17.58 -8.21 -3.90
C LEU A 11 16.87 -8.68 -2.62
N PRO A 12 15.99 -7.91 -1.99
CA PRO A 12 14.99 -8.54 -1.17
C PRO A 12 14.12 -9.31 -2.16
N THR A 13 14.52 -10.54 -2.47
CA THR A 13 13.64 -11.63 -2.87
C THR A 13 12.71 -11.94 -1.70
N LEU A 14 11.94 -10.94 -1.28
CA LEU A 14 10.67 -11.10 -0.58
C LEU A 14 9.56 -11.03 -1.64
N LEU A 15 9.78 -11.68 -2.77
CA LEU A 15 8.68 -12.37 -3.44
C LEU A 15 8.30 -13.52 -2.52
N LEU A 16 7.54 -13.22 -1.47
CA LEU A 16 6.65 -14.16 -0.81
C LEU A 16 5.53 -14.50 -1.80
N SER A 17 5.94 -15.12 -2.91
CA SER A 17 5.14 -16.01 -3.73
C SER A 17 4.91 -17.27 -2.90
N CYS A 18 4.14 -17.13 -1.82
CA CYS A 18 3.29 -18.21 -1.43
C CYS A 18 2.08 -18.09 -2.36
N THR A 19 2.20 -18.65 -3.55
CA THR A 19 1.05 -19.03 -4.39
C THR A 19 0.33 -20.15 -3.66
N ALA A 20 -0.30 -19.82 -2.52
CA ALA A 20 -1.51 -20.53 -2.14
C ALA A 20 -2.46 -20.38 -3.33
N LYS A 21 -3.19 -21.44 -3.70
CA LYS A 21 -4.24 -21.40 -4.73
C LYS A 21 -5.23 -20.27 -4.42
N LEU A 22 -4.95 -19.06 -4.90
CA LEU A 22 -5.75 -17.84 -4.69
C LEU A 22 -6.86 -17.72 -5.73
N ASP A 23 -6.85 -18.56 -6.76
CA ASP A 23 -7.76 -18.45 -7.92
C ASP A 23 -9.22 -18.86 -7.63
N ASN A 24 -9.53 -19.34 -6.41
CA ASN A 24 -10.88 -19.79 -6.02
C ASN A 24 -11.32 -19.29 -4.63
N LEU A 25 -10.85 -18.11 -4.20
CA LEU A 25 -11.34 -17.51 -2.96
C LEU A 25 -12.76 -16.99 -3.14
N ASN A 26 -13.61 -17.18 -2.13
CA ASN A 26 -14.92 -16.59 -2.11
C ASN A 26 -14.84 -15.14 -1.60
N THR A 27 -15.25 -14.20 -2.45
CA THR A 27 -15.12 -12.76 -2.18
C THR A 27 -16.48 -12.06 -2.05
N ILE A 28 -16.51 -10.95 -1.30
CA ILE A 28 -17.72 -10.15 -1.00
C ILE A 28 -17.56 -8.73 -1.57
N ASP A 29 -17.31 -8.65 -2.88
CA ASP A 29 -16.86 -7.39 -3.51
C ASP A 29 -18.02 -6.62 -4.17
N LYS A 30 -19.17 -7.26 -4.34
CA LYS A 30 -20.28 -6.77 -5.15
C LYS A 30 -21.52 -6.53 -4.29
N ASN A 31 -22.44 -5.71 -4.80
CA ASN A 31 -23.75 -5.43 -4.20
C ASN A 31 -23.68 -4.78 -2.82
N TRP A 32 -22.70 -3.88 -2.64
CA TRP A 32 -22.67 -3.02 -1.47
C TRP A 32 -23.73 -1.95 -1.56
N GLU A 33 -24.31 -1.62 -0.42
CA GLU A 33 -25.28 -0.55 -0.27
C GLU A 33 -24.84 0.33 0.90
N TYR A 34 -25.27 1.58 0.92
CA TYR A 34 -24.94 2.53 1.99
C TYR A 34 -26.14 3.33 2.48
N LYS A 35 -26.02 3.81 3.71
CA LYS A 35 -26.93 4.77 4.31
C LYS A 35 -26.15 5.71 5.22
N LEU A 36 -26.52 6.98 5.23
CA LEU A 36 -25.97 7.94 6.18
C LEU A 36 -26.54 7.64 7.57
N GLY A 37 -25.65 7.52 8.55
CA GLY A 37 -26.01 7.16 9.92
C GLY A 37 -25.84 8.30 10.91
N GLN A 38 -26.19 8.01 12.15
CA GLN A 38 -25.98 8.89 13.30
C GLN A 38 -25.09 8.22 14.35
N GLU A 39 -24.55 9.01 15.27
CA GLU A 39 -23.70 8.51 16.37
C GLU A 39 -24.42 7.46 17.21
N HIS A 40 -25.63 7.80 17.69
CA HIS A 40 -26.47 6.96 18.54
C HIS A 40 -27.49 6.18 17.70
N GLU A 41 -26.96 5.29 16.85
CA GLU A 41 -27.76 4.43 15.99
C GLU A 41 -27.24 3.00 16.11
N TYR A 42 -28.14 2.05 16.32
CA TYR A 42 -27.83 0.65 16.61
C TYR A 42 -28.18 -0.24 15.41
N TYR A 43 -27.62 -1.46 15.40
CA TYR A 43 -27.88 -2.45 14.34
C TYR A 43 -29.39 -2.65 14.10
N THR A 44 -30.17 -2.84 15.18
CA THR A 44 -31.59 -3.19 15.10
C THR A 44 -32.45 -2.10 14.46
N SER A 45 -32.10 -0.82 14.64
CA SER A 45 -32.84 0.28 14.04
C SER A 45 -32.55 0.46 12.55
N ILE A 46 -31.37 0.05 12.09
CA ILE A 46 -30.92 0.33 10.73
C ILE A 46 -31.10 -0.87 9.79
N SER A 47 -31.04 -2.11 10.30
CA SER A 47 -31.01 -3.33 9.48
C SER A 47 -32.21 -3.49 8.55
N GLU A 48 -33.39 -3.02 8.98
CA GLU A 48 -34.66 -3.12 8.24
C GLU A 48 -34.95 -1.91 7.35
N THR A 49 -34.05 -0.93 7.30
CA THR A 49 -34.27 0.29 6.53
C THR A 49 -33.76 0.20 5.10
N ASP A 50 -34.19 1.13 4.26
CA ASP A 50 -33.75 1.24 2.88
C ASP A 50 -32.33 1.81 2.78
N PHE A 51 -31.46 1.09 2.06
CA PHE A 51 -30.11 1.53 1.71
C PHE A 51 -30.07 1.91 0.24
N LYS A 52 -29.12 2.77 -0.13
CA LYS A 52 -28.86 3.14 -1.52
C LYS A 52 -27.71 2.30 -2.07
N PRO A 53 -27.69 1.94 -3.37
CA PRO A 53 -26.55 1.25 -3.96
C PRO A 53 -25.24 2.02 -3.75
N LEU A 54 -24.16 1.31 -3.39
CA LEU A 54 -22.82 1.86 -3.22
C LEU A 54 -21.92 1.34 -4.34
N ALA A 55 -21.51 2.25 -5.23
CA ALA A 55 -20.78 1.90 -6.44
C ALA A 55 -19.35 1.40 -6.19
N ASN A 56 -18.67 1.98 -5.21
CA ASN A 56 -17.33 1.57 -4.79
C ASN A 56 -17.15 1.83 -3.30
N LEU A 57 -16.16 1.16 -2.71
CA LEU A 57 -15.81 1.29 -1.30
C LEU A 57 -14.74 2.36 -1.06
N ASP A 58 -14.42 3.18 -2.06
CA ASP A 58 -13.40 4.22 -1.98
C ASP A 58 -14.05 5.61 -1.84
N ASN A 59 -13.34 6.57 -1.25
CA ASN A 59 -13.79 7.97 -1.15
C ASN A 59 -15.19 8.14 -0.52
N LEU A 60 -15.51 7.34 0.51
CA LEU A 60 -16.79 7.36 1.21
C LEU A 60 -17.10 8.73 1.82
N GLU A 61 -16.08 9.54 2.11
CA GLU A 61 -16.25 10.92 2.58
C GLU A 61 -17.06 11.80 1.62
N ARG A 62 -17.08 11.49 0.33
CA ARG A 62 -17.87 12.23 -0.67
C ARG A 62 -19.37 12.05 -0.51
N LEU A 63 -19.80 11.02 0.21
CA LEU A 63 -21.21 10.76 0.50
C LEU A 63 -21.74 11.65 1.63
N LEU A 64 -20.85 12.31 2.38
CA LEU A 64 -21.17 13.12 3.56
C LEU A 64 -21.08 14.62 3.23
N PRO A 65 -22.05 15.45 3.67
CA PRO A 65 -22.07 16.89 3.36
C PRO A 65 -20.82 17.66 3.80
N LYS A 66 -20.24 17.29 4.95
CA LYS A 66 -19.01 17.89 5.50
C LYS A 66 -17.78 17.00 5.38
N GLN A 67 -17.88 15.92 4.59
CA GLN A 67 -16.86 14.86 4.57
C GLN A 67 -16.61 14.25 5.95
N GLU A 68 -17.56 14.39 6.88
CA GLU A 68 -17.50 13.91 8.25
C GLU A 68 -18.85 13.37 8.69
N GLY A 69 -18.83 12.27 9.45
CA GLY A 69 -20.03 11.66 10.02
C GLY A 69 -20.02 10.14 9.93
N PHE A 70 -21.18 9.55 10.18
CA PHE A 70 -21.34 8.10 10.18
C PHE A 70 -21.94 7.62 8.86
N ILE A 71 -21.39 6.52 8.34
CA ILE A 71 -21.94 5.79 7.20
C ILE A 71 -22.13 4.35 7.63
N TRP A 72 -23.30 3.80 7.32
CA TRP A 72 -23.53 2.37 7.34
C TRP A 72 -23.34 1.83 5.93
N ILE A 73 -22.56 0.78 5.79
CA ILE A 73 -22.49 -0.02 4.57
C ILE A 73 -23.01 -1.43 4.86
N ARG A 74 -23.75 -1.97 3.89
CA ARG A 74 -24.42 -3.27 3.98
C ARG A 74 -24.04 -4.12 2.80
N ASN A 75 -23.80 -5.40 3.06
CA ASN A 75 -23.71 -6.43 2.05
C ASN A 75 -24.61 -7.61 2.43
N SER A 76 -25.38 -8.10 1.46
CA SER A 76 -26.21 -9.29 1.62
C SER A 76 -25.72 -10.40 0.70
N PHE A 77 -25.29 -11.52 1.29
CA PHE A 77 -24.69 -12.64 0.55
C PHE A 77 -25.20 -13.99 1.04
N GLU A 78 -25.10 -15.00 0.18
CA GLU A 78 -25.37 -16.39 0.55
C GLU A 78 -24.05 -17.10 0.82
N ILE A 79 -24.05 -18.01 1.80
CA ILE A 79 -22.85 -18.81 2.09
C ILE A 79 -22.70 -19.88 1.01
N PRO A 80 -21.55 -19.96 0.33
CA PRO A 80 -21.28 -21.03 -0.62
C PRO A 80 -21.48 -22.40 0.02
N LYS A 81 -22.16 -23.32 -0.67
CA LYS A 81 -22.53 -24.65 -0.13
C LYS A 81 -21.33 -25.43 0.42
N HIS A 82 -20.16 -25.28 -0.20
CA HIS A 82 -18.93 -25.95 0.21
C HIS A 82 -18.32 -25.41 1.51
N LEU A 83 -18.75 -24.22 1.98
CA LEU A 83 -18.28 -23.59 3.22
C LEU A 83 -19.20 -23.83 4.42
N ILE A 84 -20.46 -24.25 4.21
CA ILE A 84 -21.47 -24.38 5.28
C ILE A 84 -21.02 -25.30 6.43
N SER A 85 -20.26 -26.36 6.14
CA SER A 85 -19.77 -27.33 7.13
C SER A 85 -18.34 -27.06 7.63
N LYS A 86 -17.74 -25.96 7.17
CA LYS A 86 -16.34 -25.58 7.47
C LYS A 86 -16.32 -24.47 8.51
N ASP A 87 -15.17 -24.34 9.17
CA ASP A 87 -14.90 -23.16 9.99
C ASP A 87 -14.44 -22.05 9.06
N ILE A 88 -15.16 -20.93 9.05
CA ILE A 88 -14.90 -19.81 8.15
C ILE A 88 -14.46 -18.57 8.92
N SER A 89 -13.76 -17.70 8.21
CA SER A 89 -13.41 -16.37 8.68
C SER A 89 -13.73 -15.32 7.62
N LEU A 90 -13.97 -14.11 8.08
CA LEU A 90 -14.20 -12.92 7.25
C LEU A 90 -12.98 -12.00 7.33
N LEU A 91 -12.51 -11.54 6.19
CA LEU A 91 -11.50 -10.50 6.03
C LEU A 91 -12.15 -9.32 5.29
N LEU A 92 -12.15 -8.11 5.85
CA LEU A 92 -12.77 -6.92 5.22
C LEU A 92 -11.76 -5.91 4.66
N GLY A 93 -10.50 -6.30 4.50
CA GLY A 93 -9.46 -5.33 4.19
C GLY A 93 -9.23 -4.34 5.34
N ARG A 94 -8.63 -3.20 5.00
CA ARG A 94 -8.43 -2.04 5.85
C ARG A 94 -9.59 -1.08 5.71
N ILE A 95 -10.21 -0.72 6.82
CA ILE A 95 -11.26 0.27 6.87
C ILE A 95 -10.65 1.59 7.37
N THR A 96 -10.74 2.62 6.55
CA THR A 96 -10.20 3.94 6.89
C THR A 96 -11.07 4.57 7.97
N MET A 97 -10.36 5.07 8.99
CA MET A 97 -10.83 5.61 10.25
C MET A 97 -11.28 4.58 11.27
N ALA A 98 -12.48 4.71 11.82
CA ALA A 98 -12.98 3.84 12.87
C ALA A 98 -14.24 3.12 12.37
N ASP A 99 -14.44 1.90 12.83
CA ASP A 99 -15.57 1.07 12.38
C ASP A 99 -16.07 0.09 13.43
N LYS A 100 -17.32 -0.34 13.28
CA LYS A 100 -17.94 -1.45 14.01
C LYS A 100 -18.62 -2.38 13.02
N THR A 101 -18.30 -3.66 13.11
CA THR A 101 -18.75 -4.69 12.17
C THR A 101 -19.74 -5.65 12.84
N TYR A 102 -20.83 -5.94 12.15
CA TYR A 102 -21.90 -6.83 12.58
C TYR A 102 -22.25 -7.85 11.50
N LEU A 103 -22.53 -9.09 11.89
CA LEU A 103 -23.05 -10.14 11.01
C LEU A 103 -24.35 -10.68 11.60
N ASN A 104 -25.45 -10.57 10.84
CA ASN A 104 -26.78 -11.02 11.27
C ASN A 104 -27.20 -10.48 12.65
N GLY A 105 -26.77 -9.26 12.99
CA GLY A 105 -27.04 -8.61 14.27
C GLY A 105 -26.06 -8.91 15.39
N GLN A 106 -25.16 -9.88 15.21
CA GLN A 106 -24.09 -10.13 16.15
C GLN A 106 -22.89 -9.22 15.87
N PHE A 107 -22.39 -8.54 16.90
CA PHE A 107 -21.15 -7.77 16.82
C PHE A 107 -19.95 -8.71 16.64
N LEU A 108 -19.15 -8.47 15.60
CA LEU A 108 -17.92 -9.21 15.32
C LEU A 108 -16.69 -8.53 15.91
N GLY A 109 -16.66 -7.20 15.87
CA GLY A 109 -15.55 -6.41 16.38
C GLY A 109 -15.52 -5.00 15.80
N GLU A 110 -14.50 -4.26 16.21
CA GLU A 110 -14.31 -2.86 15.84
C GLU A 110 -12.85 -2.56 15.54
N GLY A 111 -12.62 -1.45 14.85
CA GLY A 111 -11.29 -0.90 14.66
C GLY A 111 -11.28 0.57 15.01
N GLY A 112 -10.31 0.96 15.85
CA GLY A 112 -10.24 2.33 16.35
C GLY A 112 -11.41 2.66 17.28
N ASN A 113 -11.59 3.94 17.54
CA ASN A 113 -12.62 4.44 18.46
C ASN A 113 -13.45 5.50 17.75
N PHE A 114 -14.77 5.48 17.96
CA PHE A 114 -15.66 6.56 17.55
C PHE A 114 -15.49 7.81 18.43
N PRO A 115 -15.97 8.98 17.99
CA PRO A 115 -16.14 10.14 18.87
C PRO A 115 -16.88 9.77 20.18
N PRO A 116 -16.63 10.50 21.29
CA PRO A 116 -15.74 11.67 21.40
C PRO A 116 -14.24 11.33 21.51
N GLN A 117 -13.88 10.09 21.82
CA GLN A 117 -12.48 9.64 21.92
C GLN A 117 -11.98 9.07 20.58
N PHE A 118 -12.21 9.83 19.50
CA PHE A 118 -11.94 9.35 18.15
C PHE A 118 -10.47 8.96 17.95
N PHE A 119 -10.25 7.74 17.45
CA PHE A 119 -8.95 7.26 17.00
C PHE A 119 -9.08 6.37 15.77
N SER A 120 -8.29 6.66 14.73
CA SER A 120 -8.29 5.87 13.49
C SER A 120 -7.41 4.63 13.63
N ASN A 121 -7.92 3.49 13.18
CA ASN A 121 -7.14 2.26 13.02
C ASN A 121 -7.05 1.87 11.54
N TRP A 122 -6.68 2.87 10.72
CA TRP A 122 -6.71 2.81 9.27
C TRP A 122 -5.81 1.75 8.64
N ASN A 123 -4.71 1.37 9.30
CA ASN A 123 -3.71 0.50 8.69
C ASN A 123 -3.94 -1.00 8.98
N GLN A 124 -4.87 -1.34 9.88
CA GLN A 124 -5.13 -2.73 10.27
C GLN A 124 -6.20 -3.36 9.37
N PHE A 125 -5.99 -4.63 8.99
CA PHE A 125 -7.00 -5.44 8.35
C PHE A 125 -8.01 -5.96 9.37
N ARG A 126 -9.31 -6.01 9.02
CA ARG A 126 -10.33 -6.61 9.90
C ARG A 126 -10.44 -8.11 9.61
N TYR A 127 -10.02 -8.93 10.56
CA TYR A 127 -10.12 -10.38 10.52
C TYR A 127 -11.06 -10.87 11.62
N PHE A 128 -12.09 -11.64 11.24
CA PHE A 128 -13.09 -12.16 12.16
C PHE A 128 -13.31 -13.66 11.93
N PRO A 129 -12.90 -14.53 12.86
CA PRO A 129 -13.39 -15.90 12.91
C PRO A 129 -14.90 -15.88 13.14
N ILE A 130 -15.68 -16.47 12.22
CA ILE A 130 -17.14 -16.48 12.34
C ILE A 130 -17.58 -17.75 13.08
N PRO A 131 -18.30 -17.62 14.21
CA PRO A 131 -18.94 -18.77 14.84
C PRO A 131 -20.03 -19.36 13.94
N ARG A 132 -20.14 -20.69 13.87
CA ARG A 132 -21.17 -21.35 13.05
C ARG A 132 -22.60 -20.92 13.42
N THR A 133 -22.83 -20.59 14.69
CA THR A 133 -24.12 -20.10 15.21
C THR A 133 -24.52 -18.73 14.64
N SER A 134 -23.57 -17.95 14.15
CA SER A 134 -23.80 -16.62 13.58
C SER A 134 -24.21 -16.68 12.11
N ILE A 135 -24.16 -17.86 11.48
CA ILE A 135 -24.36 -18.06 10.05
C ILE A 135 -25.77 -18.58 9.79
N LEU A 136 -26.45 -17.98 8.81
CA LEU A 136 -27.70 -18.48 8.26
C LEU A 136 -27.40 -19.33 7.01
N SER A 137 -27.39 -20.66 7.14
CA SER A 137 -26.94 -21.57 6.06
C SER A 137 -27.86 -21.62 4.83
N ASN A 138 -29.15 -21.35 4.99
CA ASN A 138 -30.17 -21.44 3.92
C ASN A 138 -30.86 -20.10 3.63
N ARG A 139 -30.27 -18.98 4.08
CA ARG A 139 -30.80 -17.63 3.88
C ARG A 139 -29.66 -16.66 3.58
N LYS A 140 -30.00 -15.47 3.09
CA LYS A 140 -29.04 -14.39 2.97
C LYS A 140 -28.53 -13.99 4.36
N ASN A 141 -27.23 -13.83 4.45
CA ASN A 141 -26.53 -13.28 5.60
C ASN A 141 -26.34 -11.79 5.34
N VAL A 142 -26.49 -10.97 6.38
CA VAL A 142 -26.36 -9.52 6.31
C VAL A 142 -25.12 -9.12 7.09
N LEU A 143 -24.10 -8.68 6.36
CA LEU A 143 -22.95 -7.99 6.91
C LEU A 143 -23.24 -6.49 6.92
N LEU A 144 -23.07 -5.88 8.07
CA LEU A 144 -23.33 -4.48 8.29
C LEU A 144 -22.15 -3.84 9.01
N ILE A 145 -21.64 -2.75 8.45
CA ILE A 145 -20.46 -2.07 8.98
C ILE A 145 -20.83 -0.60 9.19
N LYS A 146 -20.69 -0.11 10.42
CA LYS A 146 -20.77 1.30 10.76
C LYS A 146 -19.38 1.89 10.68
N ILE A 147 -19.17 2.93 9.90
CA ILE A 147 -17.88 3.61 9.72
C ILE A 147 -18.04 5.06 10.15
N TYR A 148 -17.16 5.53 11.01
CA TYR A 148 -16.98 6.96 11.26
C TYR A 148 -15.95 7.50 10.28
N VAL A 149 -16.37 8.46 9.44
CA VAL A 149 -15.54 9.11 8.44
C VAL A 149 -15.19 10.51 8.92
N ALA A 150 -13.92 10.91 8.80
CA ALA A 150 -13.48 12.29 9.04
C ALA A 150 -12.44 12.72 8.00
N GLY A 151 -12.92 13.26 6.88
CA GLY A 151 -12.12 13.71 5.74
C GLY A 151 -11.59 12.57 4.87
N GLU A 152 -11.68 11.33 5.33
CA GLU A 152 -11.27 10.10 4.64
C GLU A 152 -12.21 8.97 5.00
N GLY A 153 -12.66 8.22 3.99
CA GLY A 153 -13.36 6.97 4.21
C GLY A 153 -13.14 6.00 3.05
N SER A 154 -12.70 4.79 3.36
CA SER A 154 -12.58 3.73 2.36
C SER A 154 -12.53 2.37 3.03
N VAL A 155 -12.83 1.32 2.27
CA VAL A 155 -12.54 -0.07 2.61
C VAL A 155 -11.63 -0.61 1.51
N THR A 156 -10.37 -0.88 1.85
CA THR A 156 -9.31 -1.22 0.86
C THR A 156 -8.69 -2.58 1.14
N GLY A 157 -8.44 -3.35 0.09
CA GLY A 157 -7.95 -4.73 0.17
C GLY A 157 -9.05 -5.73 -0.15
N ASP A 158 -8.70 -7.01 -0.12
CA ASP A 158 -9.63 -8.08 -0.51
C ASP A 158 -10.66 -8.34 0.59
N LEU A 159 -11.93 -8.46 0.19
CA LEU A 159 -13.03 -8.82 1.08
C LEU A 159 -13.32 -10.30 0.93
N ILE A 160 -12.76 -11.12 1.81
CA ILE A 160 -12.74 -12.58 1.66
C ILE A 160 -13.59 -13.23 2.75
N LEU A 161 -14.41 -14.21 2.36
CA LEU A 161 -15.12 -15.09 3.28
C LEU A 161 -14.87 -16.54 2.89
N ASP A 162 -13.91 -17.17 3.54
CA ASP A 162 -13.47 -18.52 3.19
C ASP A 162 -13.06 -19.33 4.42
N GLN A 163 -12.54 -20.54 4.21
CA GLN A 163 -12.02 -21.40 5.27
C GLN A 163 -10.98 -20.65 6.12
N ARG A 164 -11.13 -20.80 7.43
CA ARG A 164 -10.37 -20.04 8.43
C ARG A 164 -8.87 -20.10 8.23
N ASP A 165 -8.33 -21.29 7.97
CA ASP A 165 -6.90 -21.53 7.80
C ASP A 165 -6.30 -20.82 6.59
N ILE A 166 -7.07 -20.66 5.52
CA ILE A 166 -6.67 -19.92 4.32
C ILE A 166 -6.70 -18.42 4.61
N VAL A 167 -7.81 -17.92 5.16
CA VAL A 167 -8.01 -16.50 5.45
C VAL A 167 -7.02 -15.98 6.49
N GLU A 168 -6.71 -16.79 7.52
CA GLU A 168 -5.73 -16.47 8.56
C GLU A 168 -4.33 -16.28 7.98
N LYS A 169 -3.87 -17.17 7.08
CA LYS A 169 -2.58 -17.00 6.40
C LYS A 169 -2.51 -15.74 5.55
N ILE A 170 -3.62 -15.39 4.87
CA ILE A 170 -3.71 -14.14 4.10
C ILE A 170 -3.62 -12.95 5.05
N TYR A 171 -4.37 -12.96 6.14
CA TYR A 171 -4.34 -11.93 7.17
C TYR A 171 -2.94 -11.77 7.78
N GLU A 172 -2.28 -12.85 8.21
CA GLU A 172 -0.93 -12.83 8.77
C GLU A 172 0.09 -12.20 7.81
N LYS A 173 0.03 -12.56 6.51
CA LYS A 173 0.89 -11.97 5.49
C LYS A 173 0.62 -10.47 5.34
N GLN A 174 -0.64 -10.06 5.27
CA GLN A 174 -1.01 -8.65 5.18
C GLN A 174 -0.55 -7.89 6.43
N GLU A 175 -0.71 -8.48 7.60
CA GLU A 175 -0.35 -7.89 8.89
C GLU A 175 1.17 -7.70 9.03
N LEU A 176 1.94 -8.70 8.58
CA LEU A 176 3.39 -8.63 8.50
C LEU A 176 3.83 -7.44 7.64
N LEU A 177 3.30 -7.36 6.41
CA LEU A 177 3.71 -6.37 5.42
C LEU A 177 3.30 -4.95 5.80
N ASN A 178 2.07 -4.76 6.28
CA ASN A 178 1.54 -3.41 6.52
C ASN A 178 1.96 -2.84 7.87
N SER A 179 2.28 -3.67 8.87
CA SER A 179 2.46 -3.19 10.24
C SER A 179 3.67 -3.78 10.95
N ASN A 180 3.86 -5.10 10.99
CA ASN A 180 4.95 -5.68 11.80
C ASN A 180 6.34 -5.32 11.27
N ILE A 181 6.51 -5.22 9.95
CA ILE A 181 7.76 -4.72 9.34
C ILE A 181 8.04 -3.29 9.81
N ASN A 182 7.02 -2.42 9.88
CA ASN A 182 7.19 -1.04 10.34
C ASN A 182 7.62 -0.97 11.81
N ILE A 183 7.13 -1.88 12.67
CA ILE A 183 7.58 -2.01 14.06
C ILE A 183 9.07 -2.36 14.11
N ILE A 184 9.48 -3.38 13.35
CA ILE A 184 10.86 -3.87 13.32
C ILE A 184 11.81 -2.77 12.82
N ILE A 185 11.46 -2.12 11.70
CA ILE A 185 12.26 -1.02 11.14
C ILE A 185 12.35 0.14 12.13
N SER A 186 11.24 0.51 12.76
CA SER A 186 11.21 1.58 13.76
C SER A 186 12.13 1.28 14.95
N ALA A 187 12.11 0.04 15.47
CA ALA A 187 12.99 -0.38 16.55
C ALA A 187 14.48 -0.35 16.15
N ILE A 188 14.81 -0.83 14.95
CA ILE A 188 16.18 -0.77 14.41
C ILE A 188 16.65 0.69 14.27
N LEU A 189 15.80 1.59 13.76
CA LEU A 189 16.11 3.01 13.64
C LEU A 189 16.38 3.67 14.99
N LEU A 190 15.69 3.27 16.06
CA LEU A 190 15.95 3.79 17.40
C LEU A 190 17.30 3.30 17.96
N VAL A 191 17.67 2.04 17.72
CA VAL A 191 18.99 1.50 18.09
C VAL A 191 20.10 2.23 17.32
N ILE A 192 19.92 2.41 16.02
CA ILE A 192 20.83 3.19 15.17
C ILE A 192 20.93 4.63 15.70
N ALA A 193 19.81 5.27 16.02
CA ALA A 193 19.82 6.62 16.57
C ALA A 193 20.61 6.72 17.87
N ALA A 194 20.41 5.78 18.80
CA ALA A 194 21.14 5.75 20.07
C ALA A 194 22.66 5.60 19.85
N TYR A 195 23.05 4.74 18.90
CA TYR A 195 24.45 4.55 18.51
C TYR A 195 25.07 5.84 17.95
N TYR A 196 24.40 6.49 16.98
CA TYR A 196 24.90 7.72 16.36
C TYR A 196 24.90 8.93 17.32
N PHE A 197 23.92 9.02 18.22
CA PHE A 197 23.96 9.99 19.33
C PHE A 197 25.18 9.77 20.22
N SER A 198 25.49 8.51 20.56
CA SER A 198 26.64 8.16 21.40
C SER A 198 27.97 8.58 20.76
N ILE A 199 28.11 8.39 19.44
CA ILE A 199 29.27 8.89 18.68
C ILE A 199 29.32 10.42 18.72
N TYR A 200 28.21 11.09 18.45
CA TYR A 200 28.14 12.55 18.45
C TYR A 200 28.53 13.16 19.80
N PHE A 201 28.11 12.57 20.92
CA PHE A 201 28.50 13.04 22.26
C PHE A 201 30.01 12.91 22.52
N LYS A 202 30.66 11.87 21.98
CA LYS A 202 32.11 11.69 22.06
C LYS A 202 32.88 12.58 21.07
N ARG A 203 32.30 12.86 19.91
CA ARG A 203 32.92 13.61 18.81
C ARG A 203 31.98 14.69 18.27
N LYS A 204 31.84 15.79 19.04
CA LYS A 204 30.92 16.91 18.70
C LYS A 204 31.26 17.63 17.38
N SER A 205 32.47 17.42 16.84
CA SER A 205 32.88 17.91 15.52
C SER A 205 32.08 17.28 14.38
N ASP A 206 31.66 16.02 14.56
CA ASP A 206 31.12 15.16 13.51
C ASP A 206 29.60 15.26 13.47
N LYS A 207 29.13 16.38 12.93
CA LYS A 207 27.72 16.77 12.97
C LYS A 207 26.81 15.87 12.12
N GLU A 208 27.36 15.15 11.16
CA GLU A 208 26.66 14.15 10.37
C GLU A 208 26.04 13.06 11.26
N ASN A 209 26.70 12.69 12.37
CA ASN A 209 26.17 11.70 13.31
C ASN A 209 24.91 12.22 14.04
N LEU A 210 24.90 13.50 14.43
CA LEU A 210 23.72 14.13 15.03
C LEU A 210 22.56 14.16 14.03
N TYR A 211 22.82 14.60 12.79
CA TYR A 211 21.79 14.67 11.77
C TYR A 211 21.23 13.29 11.44
N PHE A 212 22.07 12.26 11.32
CA PHE A 212 21.64 10.91 11.05
C PHE A 212 20.83 10.30 12.21
N ALA A 213 21.21 10.60 13.45
CA ALA A 213 20.44 10.17 14.62
C ALA A 213 19.05 10.84 14.67
N VAL A 214 18.98 12.17 14.45
CA VAL A 214 17.70 12.89 14.40
C VAL A 214 16.82 12.40 13.25
N LEU A 215 17.40 12.13 12.07
CA LEU A 215 16.70 11.53 10.93
C LEU A 215 16.09 10.18 11.32
N SER A 216 16.88 9.33 11.98
CA SER A 216 16.43 7.99 12.39
C SER A 216 15.30 8.05 13.43
N ILE A 217 15.39 8.92 14.44
CA ILE A 217 14.33 9.11 15.44
C ILE A 217 13.06 9.65 14.78
N SER A 218 13.18 10.72 13.99
CA SER A 218 12.01 11.34 13.37
C SER A 218 11.34 10.41 12.35
N THR A 219 12.10 9.57 11.64
CA THR A 219 11.55 8.53 10.77
C THR A 219 10.86 7.43 11.59
N SER A 220 11.46 6.99 12.70
CA SER A 220 10.84 6.03 13.63
C SER A 220 9.51 6.53 14.20
N ILE A 221 9.43 7.80 14.59
CA ILE A 221 8.19 8.46 15.03
C ILE A 221 7.14 8.43 13.91
N TYR A 222 7.51 8.80 12.68
CA TYR A 222 6.60 8.72 11.53
C TYR A 222 6.05 7.29 11.33
N LEU A 223 6.91 6.26 11.44
CA LEU A 223 6.51 4.86 11.27
C LEU A 223 5.47 4.39 12.30
N THR A 224 5.40 5.03 13.48
CA THR A 224 4.35 4.69 14.46
C THR A 224 2.94 4.88 13.90
N ASN A 225 2.73 5.73 12.89
CA ASN A 225 1.44 5.90 12.22
C ASN A 225 0.86 4.59 11.66
N PHE A 226 1.71 3.59 11.40
CA PHE A 226 1.34 2.29 10.83
C PHE A 226 1.06 1.21 11.88
N PHE A 227 1.36 1.44 13.16
CA PHE A 227 1.28 0.39 14.18
C PHE A 227 0.97 0.86 15.61
N ILE A 228 0.76 2.16 15.85
CA ILE A 228 0.61 2.71 17.21
C ILE A 228 -0.48 1.99 18.04
N THR A 229 -1.59 1.62 17.39
CA THR A 229 -2.73 0.92 18.02
C THR A 229 -2.41 -0.48 18.49
N LYS A 230 -1.28 -1.05 18.06
CA LYS A 230 -0.81 -2.39 18.45
C LYS A 230 0.17 -2.38 19.60
N ILE A 231 0.61 -1.20 20.04
CA ILE A 231 1.49 -1.11 21.20
C ILE A 231 0.71 -1.62 22.42
N PRO A 232 1.26 -2.59 23.19
CA PRO A 232 0.60 -3.06 24.39
C PRO A 232 0.26 -1.91 25.34
N GLY A 233 -0.99 -1.85 25.81
CA GLY A 233 -1.50 -0.79 26.68
C GLY A 233 -1.89 0.50 25.95
N PHE A 234 -1.84 0.56 24.61
CA PHE A 234 -2.26 1.74 23.86
C PHE A 234 -3.72 2.16 24.15
N GLY A 235 -4.61 1.20 24.39
CA GLY A 235 -6.01 1.48 24.72
C GLY A 235 -6.19 2.33 26.00
N ASP A 236 -5.21 2.30 26.91
CA ASP A 236 -5.21 3.10 28.14
C ASP A 236 -4.62 4.51 27.91
N TRP A 237 -4.02 4.74 26.75
CA TRP A 237 -3.45 6.03 26.41
C TRP A 237 -4.59 6.94 25.96
N GLU A 238 -4.92 7.98 26.72
CA GLU A 238 -5.89 9.02 26.33
C GLU A 238 -5.33 9.94 25.22
N LEU A 239 -4.70 9.35 24.20
CA LEU A 239 -4.03 10.04 23.13
C LEU A 239 -5.04 10.49 22.07
N SER A 240 -5.23 11.79 21.96
CA SER A 240 -6.06 12.37 20.91
C SER A 240 -5.48 12.11 19.51
N TYR A 241 -6.31 11.63 18.58
CA TYR A 241 -5.87 11.34 17.21
C TYR A 241 -5.32 12.56 16.47
N ILE A 242 -5.94 13.73 16.62
CA ILE A 242 -5.42 14.96 15.99
C ILE A 242 -4.04 15.32 16.55
N PHE A 243 -3.83 15.17 17.85
CA PHE A 243 -2.54 15.44 18.48
C PHE A 243 -1.48 14.46 17.99
N PHE A 244 -1.82 13.17 17.92
CA PHE A 244 -0.95 12.15 17.33
C PHE A 244 -0.57 12.49 15.88
N GLN A 245 -1.53 12.85 15.04
CA GLN A 245 -1.28 13.19 13.63
C GLN A 245 -0.41 14.45 13.48
N LYS A 246 -0.52 15.44 14.38
CA LYS A 246 0.42 16.58 14.41
C LYS A 246 1.86 16.12 14.64
N ILE A 247 2.09 15.20 15.57
CA ILE A 247 3.43 14.62 15.82
C ILE A 247 3.93 13.92 14.56
N ILE A 248 3.10 13.10 13.93
CA ILE A 248 3.47 12.38 12.70
C ILE A 248 3.87 13.36 11.60
N PHE A 249 3.06 14.37 11.27
CA PHE A 249 3.39 15.30 10.20
C PHE A 249 4.59 16.20 10.51
N ILE A 250 4.76 16.66 11.75
CA ILE A 250 5.94 17.43 12.18
C ILE A 250 7.21 16.57 12.07
N SER A 251 7.13 15.28 12.39
CA SER A 251 8.27 14.37 12.28
C SER A 251 8.78 14.23 10.84
N VAL A 252 7.93 14.39 9.82
CA VAL A 252 8.34 14.39 8.40
C VAL A 252 9.19 15.61 8.08
N PHE A 253 8.81 16.80 8.57
CA PHE A 253 9.61 18.02 8.38
C PHE A 253 10.95 17.94 9.13
N ILE A 254 10.97 17.37 10.33
CA ILE A 254 12.21 17.11 11.09
C ILE A 254 13.13 16.14 10.33
N SER A 255 12.58 15.02 9.84
CA SER A 255 13.30 14.02 9.04
C SER A 255 13.94 14.67 7.82
N THR A 256 13.16 15.48 7.09
CA THR A 256 13.62 16.17 5.89
C THR A 256 14.75 17.16 6.20
N TYR A 257 14.60 17.98 7.25
CA TYR A 257 15.65 18.89 7.71
C TYR A 257 16.94 18.14 8.07
N ALA A 258 16.79 17.03 8.81
CA ALA A 258 17.90 16.20 9.24
C ALA A 258 18.61 15.53 8.05
N PHE A 259 17.87 15.07 7.05
CA PHE A 259 18.40 14.49 5.82
C PHE A 259 19.28 15.47 5.03
N VAL A 260 18.78 16.70 4.79
CA VAL A 260 19.59 17.74 4.12
C VAL A 260 20.82 18.10 4.94
N GLY A 261 20.65 18.20 6.26
CA GLY A 261 21.74 18.44 7.20
C GLY A 261 22.84 17.37 7.09
N TYR A 262 22.42 16.09 7.10
CA TYR A 262 23.28 14.92 6.97
C TYR A 262 24.06 14.94 5.65
N ILE A 263 23.39 15.06 4.50
CA ILE A 263 24.04 15.07 3.18
C ILE A 263 25.09 16.19 3.11
N ARG A 264 24.72 17.40 3.55
CA ARG A 264 25.64 18.54 3.51
C ARG A 264 26.88 18.30 4.36
N THR A 265 26.72 17.81 5.59
CA THR A 265 27.86 17.55 6.48
C THR A 265 28.69 16.36 6.04
N PHE A 266 28.05 15.28 5.60
CA PHE A 266 28.70 14.06 5.13
C PHE A 266 29.56 14.30 3.88
N LEU A 267 29.08 15.14 2.96
CA LEU A 267 29.82 15.50 1.74
C LEU A 267 30.73 16.73 1.91
N TYR A 268 30.87 17.25 3.12
CA TYR A 268 31.68 18.43 3.44
C TYR A 268 31.34 19.67 2.59
N ILE A 269 30.06 19.86 2.25
CA ILE A 269 29.62 21.01 1.45
C ILE A 269 29.62 22.28 2.30
N GLU A 270 30.26 23.32 1.79
CA GLU A 270 30.33 24.63 2.43
C GLU A 270 28.94 25.23 2.74
N LYS A 271 28.86 25.91 3.87
CA LYS A 271 27.61 26.51 4.35
C LYS A 271 27.26 27.77 3.58
N VAL A 272 26.17 27.71 2.82
CA VAL A 272 25.54 28.90 2.23
C VAL A 272 24.40 29.38 3.14
N LYS A 273 24.51 30.61 3.66
CA LYS A 273 23.59 31.16 4.68
C LYS A 273 22.12 31.07 4.25
N TRP A 274 21.79 31.52 3.05
CA TRP A 274 20.41 31.52 2.54
C TRP A 274 19.82 30.12 2.41
N GLN A 275 20.61 29.14 1.96
CA GLN A 275 20.17 27.75 1.88
C GLN A 275 19.83 27.19 3.27
N ILE A 276 20.63 27.51 4.29
CA ILE A 276 20.36 27.08 5.68
C ILE A 276 19.10 27.74 6.23
N ILE A 277 18.90 29.04 5.97
CA ILE A 277 17.71 29.77 6.38
C ILE A 277 16.48 29.14 5.73
N LEU A 278 16.54 28.87 4.42
CA LEU A 278 15.46 28.23 3.67
C LEU A 278 15.10 26.85 4.24
N THR A 279 16.07 25.97 4.48
CA THR A 279 15.79 24.65 5.07
C THR A 279 15.17 24.77 6.46
N LYS A 280 15.60 25.76 7.27
CA LYS A 280 14.98 26.03 8.58
C LYS A 280 13.56 26.57 8.46
N MET A 281 13.27 27.45 7.50
CA MET A 281 11.92 27.94 7.24
C MET A 281 10.98 26.80 6.87
N VAL A 282 11.43 25.88 6.01
CA VAL A 282 10.68 24.67 5.62
C VAL A 282 10.46 23.72 6.81
N LEU A 283 11.32 23.74 7.83
CA LEU A 283 11.06 23.03 9.08
C LEU A 283 10.04 23.78 9.95
N PHE A 284 10.36 25.02 10.34
CA PHE A 284 9.67 25.70 11.43
C PHE A 284 8.30 26.26 11.02
N ILE A 285 8.17 26.86 9.83
CA ILE A 285 6.91 27.48 9.40
C ILE A 285 5.78 26.44 9.34
N PRO A 286 5.89 25.34 8.57
CA PRO A 286 4.82 24.35 8.53
C PRO A 286 4.63 23.67 9.89
N SER A 287 5.69 23.37 10.64
CA SER A 287 5.55 22.76 11.97
C SER A 287 4.74 23.64 12.92
N ILE A 288 4.94 24.96 12.91
CA ILE A 288 4.16 25.91 13.71
C ILE A 288 2.71 25.97 13.21
N ILE A 289 2.49 26.06 11.90
CA ILE A 289 1.13 26.09 11.31
C ILE A 289 0.34 24.84 11.73
N LEU A 290 0.97 23.66 11.73
CA LEU A 290 0.33 22.39 12.09
C LEU A 290 -0.11 22.29 13.55
N LEU A 291 0.37 23.17 14.45
CA LEU A 291 -0.07 23.17 15.84
C LEU A 291 -1.48 23.76 16.03
N PHE A 292 -1.95 24.63 15.13
CA PHE A 292 -3.19 25.39 15.28
C PHE A 292 -4.49 24.66 14.93
N PRO A 293 -4.57 23.76 13.92
CA PRO A 293 -5.80 23.06 13.58
C PRO A 293 -6.42 22.35 14.79
N ARG A 294 -7.73 22.54 14.99
CA ARG A 294 -8.51 21.91 16.06
C ARG A 294 -9.24 20.66 15.61
N GLU A 295 -9.54 20.58 14.32
CA GLU A 295 -10.22 19.45 13.67
C GLU A 295 -9.24 18.69 12.77
N TYR A 296 -9.40 17.37 12.70
CA TYR A 296 -8.53 16.51 11.90
C TYR A 296 -8.63 16.82 10.40
N ILE A 297 -9.84 17.11 9.90
CA ILE A 297 -10.07 17.41 8.48
C ILE A 297 -9.29 18.66 8.06
N THR A 298 -9.32 19.70 8.89
CA THR A 298 -8.54 20.92 8.66
C THR A 298 -7.03 20.62 8.70
N LEU A 299 -6.57 19.85 9.69
CA LEU A 299 -5.17 19.44 9.80
C LEU A 299 -4.70 18.73 8.52
N ARG A 300 -5.45 17.73 8.06
CA ARG A 300 -5.13 16.95 6.86
C ARG A 300 -5.11 17.84 5.61
N THR A 301 -6.12 18.67 5.44
CA THR A 301 -6.24 19.58 4.29
C THR A 301 -5.02 20.50 4.21
N ILE A 302 -4.66 21.15 5.33
CA ILE A 302 -3.47 22.02 5.41
C ILE A 302 -2.19 21.22 5.14
N THR A 303 -2.08 20.02 5.71
CA THR A 303 -0.90 19.15 5.54
C THR A 303 -0.66 18.80 4.07
N ASN A 304 -1.73 18.50 3.31
CA ASN A 304 -1.63 18.18 1.88
C ASN A 304 -0.96 19.29 1.06
N TYR A 305 -1.13 20.56 1.45
CA TYR A 305 -0.44 21.69 0.83
C TYR A 305 0.96 21.92 1.42
N LEU A 306 1.10 21.86 2.74
CA LEU A 306 2.38 22.13 3.41
C LEU A 306 3.45 21.09 3.06
N GLN A 307 3.08 19.83 2.83
CA GLN A 307 4.02 18.78 2.44
C GLN A 307 4.71 19.07 1.10
N LEU A 308 4.11 19.88 0.22
CA LEU A 308 4.75 20.30 -1.04
C LEU A 308 6.03 21.11 -0.79
N LEU A 309 6.15 21.76 0.36
CA LEU A 309 7.37 22.49 0.75
C LEU A 309 8.58 21.56 0.91
N ILE A 310 8.38 20.25 1.10
CA ILE A 310 9.45 19.23 1.17
C ILE A 310 10.22 19.12 -0.16
N ILE A 311 9.61 19.50 -1.28
CA ILE A 311 10.29 19.50 -2.59
C ILE A 311 11.54 20.39 -2.56
N ILE A 312 11.49 21.52 -1.84
CA ILE A 312 12.61 22.47 -1.73
C ILE A 312 13.88 21.79 -1.14
N PRO A 313 13.85 21.20 0.07
CA PRO A 313 15.00 20.48 0.64
C PRO A 313 15.40 19.23 -0.17
N LEU A 314 14.48 18.57 -0.88
CA LEU A 314 14.84 17.47 -1.79
C LEU A 314 15.68 17.97 -2.97
N ILE A 315 15.26 19.06 -3.63
CA ILE A 315 16.05 19.71 -4.69
C ILE A 315 17.42 20.16 -4.16
N GLN A 316 17.45 20.73 -2.96
CA GLN A 316 18.70 21.13 -2.30
C GLN A 316 19.64 19.92 -2.06
N SER A 317 19.08 18.77 -1.67
CA SER A 317 19.84 17.52 -1.47
C SER A 317 20.43 17.01 -2.78
N ILE A 318 19.64 17.01 -3.86
CA ILE A 318 20.10 16.66 -5.21
C ILE A 318 21.22 17.61 -5.65
N TYR A 319 21.06 18.91 -5.43
CA TYR A 319 22.09 19.91 -5.73
C TYR A 319 23.40 19.63 -4.97
N TYR A 320 23.34 19.27 -3.69
CA TYR A 320 24.55 18.94 -2.91
C TYR A 320 25.25 17.69 -3.42
N ILE A 321 24.49 16.64 -3.76
CA ILE A 321 25.04 15.43 -4.37
C ILE A 321 25.69 15.77 -5.71
N PHE A 322 25.01 16.53 -6.57
CA PHE A 322 25.53 16.93 -7.88
C PHE A 322 26.82 17.76 -7.76
N LYS A 323 26.83 18.77 -6.88
CA LYS A 323 28.03 19.57 -6.59
C LYS A 323 29.19 18.69 -6.10
N SER A 324 28.90 17.70 -5.27
CA SER A 324 29.89 16.75 -4.75
C SER A 324 30.47 15.84 -5.85
N VAL A 325 29.65 15.42 -6.81
CA VAL A 325 30.10 14.68 -8.01
C VAL A 325 31.04 15.55 -8.84
N LEU A 326 30.67 16.81 -9.13
CA LEU A 326 31.52 17.73 -9.90
C LEU A 326 32.86 17.97 -9.22
N ASN A 327 32.86 18.06 -7.88
CA ASN A 327 34.06 18.21 -7.07
C ASN A 327 34.87 16.90 -6.90
N LYS A 328 34.44 15.80 -7.54
CA LYS A 328 35.10 14.48 -7.49
C LYS A 328 35.30 13.93 -6.06
N ASN A 329 34.41 14.28 -5.13
CA ASN A 329 34.49 13.79 -3.75
C ASN A 329 34.24 12.26 -3.72
N SER A 330 35.19 11.50 -3.16
CA SER A 330 35.13 10.04 -3.04
C SER A 330 33.91 9.54 -2.26
N ASP A 331 33.51 10.29 -1.24
CA ASP A 331 32.44 9.90 -0.31
C ASP A 331 31.06 9.94 -0.97
N THR A 332 30.95 10.69 -2.07
CA THR A 332 29.74 10.73 -2.90
C THR A 332 29.34 9.34 -3.38
N LYS A 333 30.31 8.48 -3.71
CA LYS A 333 30.02 7.10 -4.15
C LYS A 333 29.42 6.26 -3.04
N ILE A 334 29.89 6.45 -1.81
CA ILE A 334 29.38 5.76 -0.62
C ILE A 334 27.94 6.21 -0.35
N LEU A 335 27.68 7.52 -0.40
CA LEU A 335 26.34 8.06 -0.23
C LEU A 335 25.39 7.54 -1.32
N LEU A 336 25.79 7.60 -2.59
CA LEU A 336 24.99 7.12 -3.73
C LEU A 336 24.66 5.63 -3.61
N LEU A 337 25.61 4.82 -3.19
CA LEU A 337 25.37 3.40 -2.92
C LEU A 337 24.34 3.23 -1.80
N GLY A 338 24.46 3.97 -0.71
CA GLY A 338 23.53 3.92 0.42
C GLY A 338 22.09 4.35 0.07
N ILE A 339 21.92 5.36 -0.78
CA ILE A 339 20.58 5.82 -1.20
C ILE A 339 20.03 5.07 -2.42
N SER A 340 20.83 4.22 -3.08
CA SER A 340 20.41 3.52 -4.30
C SER A 340 19.18 2.63 -4.13
N PRO A 341 18.96 1.89 -3.01
CA PRO A 341 17.74 1.12 -2.83
C PRO A 341 16.50 2.02 -2.77
N PHE A 342 16.61 3.17 -2.10
CA PHE A 342 15.53 4.14 -2.03
C PHE A 342 15.19 4.71 -3.41
N ILE A 343 16.20 5.14 -4.19
CA ILE A 343 16.00 5.64 -5.55
C ILE A 343 15.34 4.57 -6.43
N PHE A 344 15.81 3.32 -6.34
CA PHE A 344 15.23 2.20 -7.06
C PHE A 344 13.75 1.99 -6.69
N THR A 345 13.42 1.99 -5.39
CA THR A 345 12.02 1.83 -4.96
C THR A 345 11.12 2.96 -5.44
N VAL A 346 11.56 4.22 -5.38
CA VAL A 346 10.79 5.36 -5.89
C VAL A 346 10.58 5.25 -7.40
N PHE A 347 11.63 4.91 -8.14
CA PHE A 347 11.54 4.74 -9.59
C PHE A 347 10.62 3.58 -9.98
N PHE A 348 10.76 2.43 -9.31
CA PHE A 348 9.93 1.26 -9.53
C PHE A 348 8.45 1.55 -9.23
N ASP A 349 8.17 2.24 -8.13
CA ASP A 349 6.82 2.65 -7.75
C ASP A 349 6.18 3.58 -8.80
N LEU A 350 6.94 4.58 -9.27
CA LEU A 350 6.50 5.47 -10.35
C LEU A 350 6.17 4.69 -11.63
N ILE A 351 7.01 3.73 -12.04
CA ILE A 351 6.73 2.88 -13.21
C ILE A 351 5.46 2.06 -12.99
N VAL A 352 5.37 1.34 -11.88
CA VAL A 352 4.25 0.43 -11.62
C VAL A 352 2.93 1.20 -11.54
N HIS A 353 2.92 2.36 -10.88
CA HIS A 353 1.69 3.11 -10.65
C HIS A 353 1.30 4.08 -11.76
N GLN A 354 2.25 4.61 -12.54
CA GLN A 354 1.95 5.56 -13.61
C GLN A 354 2.00 4.93 -15.01
N VAL A 355 2.92 3.98 -15.24
CA VAL A 355 3.15 3.40 -16.57
C VAL A 355 2.36 2.10 -16.76
N LEU A 356 2.29 1.25 -15.73
CA LEU A 356 1.66 -0.08 -15.85
C LEU A 356 0.17 -0.13 -15.51
N LYS A 357 -0.51 1.00 -15.30
CA LYS A 357 -1.98 1.03 -15.12
C LYS A 357 -2.69 1.19 -16.46
N PHE A 358 -3.11 0.07 -17.05
CA PHE A 358 -4.07 0.07 -18.16
C PHE A 358 -5.44 -0.42 -17.68
N LYS A 359 -6.51 0.13 -18.25
CA LYS A 359 -7.89 -0.12 -17.82
C LYS A 359 -8.49 -1.25 -18.68
N VAL A 360 -8.67 -2.42 -18.09
CA VAL A 360 -9.30 -3.58 -18.74
C VAL A 360 -10.81 -3.55 -18.49
N GLN A 361 -11.61 -3.51 -19.56
CA GLN A 361 -13.07 -3.57 -19.55
C GLN A 361 -13.57 -5.02 -19.60
N LYS A 362 -14.85 -5.22 -19.31
CA LYS A 362 -15.49 -6.54 -19.38
C LYS A 362 -15.50 -6.99 -20.85
N GLY A 363 -14.93 -8.15 -21.15
CA GLY A 363 -14.75 -8.67 -22.51
C GLY A 363 -13.39 -8.41 -23.15
N ASP A 364 -12.55 -7.56 -22.53
CA ASP A 364 -11.15 -7.40 -22.98
C ASP A 364 -10.34 -8.65 -22.61
N MET A 365 -9.41 -9.03 -23.50
CA MET A 365 -8.46 -10.12 -23.30
C MET A 365 -7.03 -9.59 -23.44
N LEU A 366 -6.18 -9.98 -22.49
CA LEU A 366 -4.75 -9.67 -22.47
C LEU A 366 -3.98 -10.95 -22.78
N LEU A 367 -3.10 -10.90 -23.77
CA LEU A 367 -2.18 -11.97 -24.12
C LEU A 367 -0.77 -11.59 -23.65
N LEU A 368 -0.15 -12.45 -22.85
CA LEU A 368 1.25 -12.38 -22.47
C LEU A 368 1.97 -13.56 -23.12
N TYR A 369 3.14 -13.34 -23.70
CA TYR A 369 3.89 -14.36 -24.41
C TYR A 369 5.40 -14.19 -24.20
N SER A 370 6.15 -15.30 -24.25
CA SER A 370 7.61 -15.24 -24.38
C SER A 370 8.00 -14.94 -25.84
N ASP A 371 9.14 -14.28 -26.02
CA ASP A 371 9.76 -13.97 -27.33
C ASP A 371 9.91 -15.21 -28.24
N CYS A 372 10.03 -16.41 -27.67
CA CYS A 372 9.97 -17.69 -28.37
C CYS A 372 8.87 -17.76 -29.45
N ILE A 373 7.63 -17.29 -29.20
CA ILE A 373 6.56 -17.35 -30.20
C ILE A 373 6.84 -16.45 -31.41
N THR A 374 7.43 -15.28 -31.18
CA THR A 374 7.69 -14.30 -32.24
C THR A 374 8.96 -14.62 -33.02
N GLU A 375 9.96 -15.23 -32.36
CA GLU A 375 11.24 -15.61 -32.96
C GLU A 375 11.23 -17.00 -33.64
N ALA A 376 10.17 -17.78 -33.44
CA ALA A 376 10.02 -19.08 -34.09
C ALA A 376 9.92 -18.94 -35.61
N THR A 377 10.63 -19.80 -36.33
CA THR A 377 10.68 -19.77 -37.79
C THR A 377 10.01 -21.00 -38.40
N ASN A 378 9.45 -20.85 -39.60
CA ASN A 378 8.99 -21.99 -40.40
C ASN A 378 10.14 -22.63 -41.19
N SER A 379 9.83 -23.67 -41.97
CA SER A 379 10.77 -24.39 -42.84
C SER A 379 11.46 -23.53 -43.90
N SER A 380 10.86 -22.38 -44.27
CA SER A 380 11.44 -21.38 -45.16
C SER A 380 12.28 -20.32 -44.44
N ASN A 381 12.54 -20.51 -43.15
CA ASN A 381 13.28 -19.61 -42.26
C ASN A 381 12.63 -18.20 -42.13
N LEU A 382 11.31 -18.13 -42.30
CA LEU A 382 10.53 -16.92 -42.02
C LEU A 382 10.07 -16.93 -40.56
N GLU A 383 10.30 -15.83 -39.85
CA GLU A 383 9.83 -15.64 -38.48
C GLU A 383 8.31 -15.47 -38.43
N TYR A 384 7.69 -16.01 -37.37
CA TYR A 384 6.28 -15.79 -37.12
C TYR A 384 5.98 -14.32 -36.83
N GLY A 385 6.90 -13.68 -36.09
CA GLY A 385 6.86 -12.26 -35.80
C GLY A 385 5.67 -11.82 -34.95
N VAL A 386 5.64 -10.53 -34.65
CA VAL A 386 4.48 -9.91 -34.00
C VAL A 386 3.29 -9.90 -34.98
N GLU A 387 3.54 -9.79 -36.29
CA GLU A 387 2.50 -9.79 -37.31
C GLU A 387 1.73 -11.13 -37.37
N GLY A 388 2.42 -12.27 -37.31
CA GLY A 388 1.78 -13.59 -37.29
C GLY A 388 0.90 -13.78 -36.06
N LEU A 389 1.35 -13.26 -34.91
CA LEU A 389 0.58 -13.28 -33.67
C LEU A 389 -0.67 -12.38 -33.76
N ILE A 390 -0.54 -11.16 -34.28
CA ILE A 390 -1.69 -10.25 -34.51
C ILE A 390 -2.70 -10.89 -35.44
N LYS A 391 -2.26 -11.48 -36.56
CA LYS A 391 -3.15 -12.15 -37.51
C LYS A 391 -3.89 -13.34 -36.88
N SER A 392 -3.24 -14.05 -35.97
CA SER A 392 -3.86 -15.13 -35.22
C SER A 392 -4.94 -14.63 -34.27
N LEU A 393 -4.70 -13.48 -33.63
CA LEU A 393 -5.69 -12.81 -32.79
C LEU A 393 -6.87 -12.26 -33.60
N GLU A 394 -6.61 -11.65 -34.76
CA GLU A 394 -7.67 -11.11 -35.64
C GLU A 394 -8.61 -12.19 -36.19
N THR A 395 -8.11 -13.41 -36.36
CA THR A 395 -8.91 -14.56 -36.82
C THR A 395 -9.70 -15.23 -35.70
N PHE A 396 -9.42 -14.90 -34.44
CA PHE A 396 -10.16 -15.41 -33.29
C PHE A 396 -11.47 -14.65 -33.08
N LYS A 397 -12.60 -15.35 -33.11
CA LYS A 397 -13.96 -14.77 -32.93
C LYS A 397 -14.59 -15.08 -31.57
N GLY A 398 -13.79 -15.49 -30.59
CA GLY A 398 -14.26 -15.85 -29.25
C GLY A 398 -14.05 -14.75 -28.21
N ASN A 399 -14.61 -14.96 -27.02
CA ASN A 399 -14.47 -14.11 -25.85
C ASN A 399 -13.99 -14.91 -24.62
N ASN A 400 -13.37 -16.07 -24.84
CA ASN A 400 -12.85 -16.95 -23.81
C ASN A 400 -11.32 -17.07 -23.95
N PRO A 401 -10.55 -16.73 -22.91
CA PRO A 401 -9.09 -16.87 -22.88
C PRO A 401 -8.57 -18.27 -23.24
N GLU A 402 -9.23 -19.33 -22.79
CA GLU A 402 -8.81 -20.71 -23.04
C GLU A 402 -8.90 -21.03 -24.54
N LYS A 403 -10.04 -20.70 -25.16
CA LYS A 403 -10.24 -20.84 -26.61
C LYS A 403 -9.29 -19.97 -27.42
N MET A 404 -8.87 -18.83 -26.87
CA MET A 404 -7.90 -17.95 -27.52
C MET A 404 -6.52 -18.62 -27.57
N ILE A 405 -6.07 -19.22 -26.46
CA ILE A 405 -4.81 -19.99 -26.43
C ILE A 405 -4.88 -21.15 -27.41
N GLU A 406 -5.94 -21.97 -27.38
CA GLU A 406 -6.10 -23.10 -28.31
C GLU A 406 -6.02 -22.67 -29.77
N HIS A 407 -6.68 -21.56 -30.12
CA HIS A 407 -6.67 -21.01 -31.48
C HIS A 407 -5.28 -20.52 -31.88
N ILE A 408 -4.61 -19.74 -31.03
CA ILE A 408 -3.26 -19.23 -31.30
C ILE A 408 -2.28 -20.39 -31.46
N THR A 409 -2.30 -21.37 -30.55
CA THR A 409 -1.43 -22.55 -30.62
C THR A 409 -1.68 -23.37 -31.88
N SER A 410 -2.94 -23.50 -32.32
CA SER A 410 -3.28 -24.19 -33.56
C SER A 410 -2.75 -23.48 -34.81
N VAL A 411 -2.89 -22.15 -34.88
CA VAL A 411 -2.36 -21.35 -36.01
C VAL A 411 -0.84 -21.35 -36.00
N PHE A 412 -0.23 -21.20 -34.82
CA PHE A 412 1.21 -21.22 -34.64
C PHE A 412 1.83 -22.56 -35.05
N ASN A 413 1.29 -23.69 -34.57
CA ASN A 413 1.78 -25.03 -34.92
C ASN A 413 1.68 -25.30 -36.43
N LYS A 414 0.63 -24.79 -37.09
CA LYS A 414 0.52 -24.87 -38.56
C LYS A 414 1.57 -24.04 -39.29
N PHE A 415 2.05 -22.95 -38.69
CA PHE A 415 3.07 -22.10 -39.27
C PHE A 415 4.47 -22.72 -39.14
N ILE A 416 4.82 -23.23 -37.95
CA ILE A 416 6.15 -23.81 -37.71
C ILE A 416 6.31 -25.21 -38.33
N GLU A 417 5.20 -25.89 -38.62
CA GLU A 417 5.19 -27.26 -39.16
C GLU A 417 5.96 -28.21 -38.21
N ASP A 418 6.99 -28.90 -38.72
CA ASP A 418 7.86 -29.80 -37.95
C ASP A 418 9.16 -29.11 -37.48
N ASN A 419 9.28 -27.79 -37.63
CA ASN A 419 10.50 -27.06 -37.25
C ASN A 419 10.60 -26.96 -35.71
N PRO A 420 11.67 -27.46 -35.08
CA PRO A 420 11.79 -27.45 -33.62
C PRO A 420 11.91 -26.04 -33.06
N LEU A 421 11.25 -25.82 -31.92
CA LEU A 421 11.40 -24.59 -31.15
C LEU A 421 12.81 -24.51 -30.56
N LYS A 422 13.37 -23.30 -30.56
CA LYS A 422 14.72 -23.02 -30.04
C LYS A 422 14.73 -22.69 -28.55
N ASP A 423 13.57 -22.36 -27.98
CA ASP A 423 13.40 -21.94 -26.58
C ASP A 423 12.02 -22.37 -26.06
N ASP A 424 11.77 -22.21 -24.76
CA ASP A 424 10.51 -22.57 -24.10
C ASP A 424 9.36 -21.62 -24.50
N LEU A 425 8.31 -22.20 -25.10
CA LEU A 425 7.11 -21.47 -25.47
C LEU A 425 6.19 -21.27 -24.26
N THR A 426 5.99 -20.01 -23.86
CA THR A 426 5.02 -19.64 -22.83
C THR A 426 4.00 -18.66 -23.41
N ILE A 427 2.71 -19.00 -23.29
CA ILE A 427 1.60 -18.14 -23.69
C ILE A 427 0.58 -18.14 -22.55
N ILE A 428 0.17 -16.96 -22.11
CA ILE A 428 -0.82 -16.76 -21.05
C ILE A 428 -1.90 -15.82 -21.59
N ALA A 429 -3.15 -16.22 -21.48
CA ALA A 429 -4.30 -15.39 -21.80
C ALA A 429 -5.06 -15.06 -20.51
N LEU A 430 -5.35 -13.79 -20.30
CA LEU A 430 -6.14 -13.28 -19.18
C LEU A 430 -7.37 -12.57 -19.75
N GLY A 431 -8.56 -12.92 -19.28
CA GLY A 431 -9.80 -12.26 -19.69
C GLY A 431 -10.54 -11.72 -18.48
N LYS A 432 -11.08 -10.50 -18.61
CA LYS A 432 -11.96 -9.96 -17.58
C LYS A 432 -13.41 -10.34 -17.90
N ILE A 433 -13.89 -11.37 -17.20
CA ILE A 433 -15.23 -11.97 -17.38
C ILE A 433 -16.36 -11.07 -16.87
#